data_AF-A0A194Q2T4-F1
#
_entry.id   AF-A0A194Q2T4-F1
#
_cell.length_a   1.000
_cell.length_b   1.000
_cell.length_c   1.000
_cell.angle_alpha   90.00
_cell.angle_beta   90.00
_cell.angle_gamma   90.00
#
_symmetry.space_group_name_H-M   'P 1'
#
loop_
_entity.id
_entity.type
_entity.pdbx_description
1 polymer ?
#
loop_
_entity_poly.entity_id
_entity_poly.type
_entity_poly.pdbx_seq_one_letter_code
_entity_poly.pdbx_strand_id
1 'polypeptide(L)'
;MSFLGKLFGGKKEEKGPTTHEAIQKLRETEELLLKKQEFLERKIEGEIQTARKNGTKNKRAAIAALKRKKRYEKQLTQIDGTLTQIEAQREALEGANTNAQVLNTMKEAANAMKLAHKDM
;
A
#
# COMPACT_ATOMS: atom_id res chain seq x y z
N MET A 1 -24.50 34.67 31.09
CA MET A 1 -23.08 34.43 30.73
C MET A 1 -22.81 32.93 30.85
N SER A 2 -23.06 32.16 29.78
CA SER A 2 -22.99 30.69 29.82
C SER A 2 -21.58 30.20 29.50
N PHE A 3 -20.88 29.69 30.52
CA PHE A 3 -19.58 29.02 30.40
C PHE A 3 -19.70 27.52 30.02
N LEU A 4 -20.92 26.99 29.86
CA LEU A 4 -21.19 25.58 29.57
C LEU A 4 -21.27 25.24 28.07
N GLY A 5 -21.34 26.24 27.18
CA GLY A 5 -21.41 26.03 25.73
C GLY A 5 -20.08 25.74 25.03
N LYS A 6 -18.95 25.94 25.71
CA LYS A 6 -17.59 25.78 25.13
C LYS A 6 -16.93 24.43 25.42
N LEU A 7 -17.58 23.57 26.22
CA LEU A 7 -17.09 22.21 26.52
C LEU A 7 -17.72 21.13 25.62
N PHE A 8 -18.68 21.50 24.77
CA PHE A 8 -19.44 20.59 23.91
C PHE A 8 -19.46 20.99 22.42
N GLY A 9 -18.47 21.76 21.95
CA GLY A 9 -18.49 22.43 20.65
C GLY A 9 -17.30 22.10 19.76
N GLY A 10 -17.45 21.07 18.94
CA GLY A 10 -16.72 20.91 17.68
C GLY A 10 -15.33 20.31 17.79
N LYS A 11 -15.23 18.98 17.79
CA LYS A 11 -14.14 18.36 17.02
C LYS A 11 -14.27 18.94 15.61
N LYS A 12 -13.32 19.78 15.19
CA LYS A 12 -13.04 19.93 13.76
C LYS A 12 -12.96 18.49 13.26
N GLU A 13 -13.85 18.10 12.36
CA GLU A 13 -13.60 16.92 11.55
C GLU A 13 -12.24 17.18 10.92
N GLU A 14 -11.19 16.55 11.45
CA GLU A 14 -9.97 16.37 10.69
C GLU A 14 -10.45 15.63 9.45
N LYS A 15 -10.65 16.39 8.36
CA LYS A 15 -10.94 15.81 7.07
C LYS A 15 -9.83 14.79 6.86
N GLY A 16 -10.19 13.52 6.93
CA GLY A 16 -9.26 12.44 6.67
C GLY A 16 -8.61 12.65 5.32
N PRO A 17 -7.45 12.02 5.06
CA PRO A 17 -6.77 12.15 3.79
C PRO A 17 -7.75 11.90 2.65
N THR A 18 -7.68 12.73 1.62
CA THR A 18 -8.53 12.54 0.44
C THR A 18 -8.24 11.17 -0.18
N THR A 19 -9.21 10.58 -0.89
CA THR A 19 -9.01 9.29 -1.57
C THR A 19 -7.78 9.33 -2.49
N HIS A 20 -7.54 10.47 -3.15
CA HIS A 20 -6.37 10.66 -4.00
C HIS A 20 -5.05 10.64 -3.20
N GLU A 21 -4.98 11.36 -2.08
CA GLU A 21 -3.81 11.34 -1.18
C GLU A 21 -3.55 9.94 -0.61
N ALA A 22 -4.61 9.20 -0.27
CA ALA A 22 -4.49 7.83 0.22
C ALA A 22 -3.93 6.89 -0.84
N ILE A 23 -4.43 6.97 -2.09
CA ILE A 23 -3.92 6.19 -3.23
C ILE A 23 -2.44 6.53 -3.47
N GLN A 24 -2.07 7.81 -3.44
CA GLN A 24 -0.70 8.23 -3.66
C GLN A 24 0.26 7.67 -2.58
N LYS A 25 -0.14 7.72 -1.31
CA LYS A 25 0.64 7.10 -0.21
C LYS A 25 0.78 5.59 -0.36
N LEU A 26 -0.25 4.90 -0.84
CA LEU A 26 -0.18 3.45 -1.09
C LEU A 26 0.83 3.14 -2.21
N ARG A 27 0.85 3.92 -3.29
CA ARG A 27 1.84 3.79 -4.38
C ARG A 27 3.27 4.05 -3.91
N GLU A 28 3.48 5.08 -3.10
CA GLU A 28 4.79 5.36 -2.50
C GLU A 28 5.25 4.21 -1.60
N THR A 29 4.33 3.64 -0.82
CA THR A 29 4.65 2.50 0.05
C THR A 29 4.98 1.24 -0.75
N GLU A 30 4.23 0.97 -1.83
CA GLU A 30 4.50 -0.10 -2.78
C GLU A 30 5.90 0.02 -3.40
N GLU A 31 6.29 1.21 -3.87
CA GLU A 31 7.62 1.46 -4.43
C GLU A 31 8.74 1.17 -3.40
N LEU A 32 8.53 1.56 -2.13
CA LEU A 32 9.46 1.26 -1.05
C LEU A 32 9.57 -0.24 -0.77
N LEU A 33 8.44 -0.96 -0.80
CA LEU A 33 8.42 -2.40 -0.60
C LEU A 33 9.09 -3.15 -1.75
N LEU A 34 8.88 -2.73 -3.00
CA LEU A 34 9.58 -3.27 -4.18
C LEU A 34 11.09 -3.07 -4.08
N LYS A 35 11.56 -1.85 -3.75
CA LYS A 35 12.99 -1.60 -3.50
C LYS A 35 13.54 -2.48 -2.37
N LYS A 36 12.73 -2.75 -1.34
CA LYS A 36 13.12 -3.63 -0.23
C LYS A 36 13.21 -5.09 -0.67
N GLN A 37 12.29 -5.55 -1.52
CA GLN A 37 12.28 -6.87 -2.14
C GLN A 37 13.58 -7.08 -2.93
N GLU A 38 13.89 -6.20 -3.89
CA GLU A 38 15.13 -6.27 -4.69
C GLU A 38 16.39 -6.29 -3.81
N PHE A 39 16.42 -5.47 -2.76
CA PHE A 39 17.54 -5.44 -1.82
C PHE A 39 17.72 -6.80 -1.12
N LEU A 40 16.63 -7.44 -0.68
CA LEU A 40 16.68 -8.75 -0.02
C LEU A 40 17.08 -9.85 -1.00
N GLU A 41 16.62 -9.81 -2.24
CA GLU A 41 17.02 -10.75 -3.30
C GLU A 41 18.53 -10.68 -3.57
N ARG A 42 19.09 -9.48 -3.72
CA ARG A 42 20.54 -9.28 -3.88
C ARG A 42 21.32 -9.80 -2.67
N LYS A 43 20.80 -9.63 -1.45
CA LYS A 43 21.42 -10.18 -0.23
C LYS A 43 21.39 -11.72 -0.23
N ILE A 44 20.26 -12.32 -0.62
CA ILE A 44 20.12 -13.77 -0.74
C ILE A 44 21.15 -14.31 -1.73
N GLU A 45 21.28 -13.70 -2.90
CA GLU A 45 22.26 -14.11 -3.91
C GLU A 45 23.70 -14.04 -3.39
N GLY A 46 24.07 -12.94 -2.73
CA GLY A 46 25.39 -12.79 -2.12
C GLY A 46 25.71 -13.86 -1.07
N GLU A 47 24.74 -14.24 -0.24
CA GLU A 47 24.91 -15.32 0.73
C GLU A 47 25.01 -16.70 0.06
N ILE A 48 24.29 -16.94 -1.05
CA ILE A 48 24.42 -18.16 -1.85
C ILE A 48 25.84 -18.27 -2.42
N GLN A 49 26.36 -17.19 -3.01
CA GLN A 49 27.73 -17.17 -3.54
C GLN A 49 28.76 -17.42 -2.44
N THR A 50 28.57 -16.78 -1.27
CA THR A 50 29.43 -16.97 -0.10
C THR A 50 29.39 -18.43 0.40
N ALA A 51 28.21 -19.03 0.46
CA ALA A 51 28.06 -20.43 0.85
C ALA A 51 28.74 -21.38 -0.13
N ARG A 52 28.58 -21.15 -1.45
CA ARG A 52 29.25 -21.95 -2.51
C ARG A 52 30.77 -21.84 -2.42
N LYS A 53 31.31 -20.62 -2.25
CA LYS A 53 32.76 -20.38 -2.14
C LYS A 53 33.40 -21.07 -0.93
N ASN A 54 32.67 -21.15 0.18
CA ASN A 54 33.17 -21.72 1.43
C ASN A 54 32.78 -23.18 1.66
N GLY A 55 31.95 -23.78 0.79
CA GLY A 55 31.39 -25.12 1.02
C GLY A 55 32.42 -26.22 1.25
N THR A 56 33.54 -26.18 0.51
CA THR A 56 34.64 -27.16 0.63
C THR A 56 35.79 -26.69 1.52
N LYS A 57 35.93 -25.38 1.75
CA LYS A 57 37.08 -24.79 2.47
C LYS A 57 36.77 -24.49 3.93
N ASN A 58 35.57 -23.99 4.21
CA ASN A 58 35.16 -23.55 5.53
C ASN A 58 33.67 -23.81 5.74
N LYS A 59 33.36 -25.04 6.17
CA LYS A 59 32.00 -25.50 6.46
C LYS A 59 31.25 -24.58 7.44
N ARG A 60 31.93 -24.06 8.47
CA ARG A 60 31.32 -23.15 9.45
C ARG A 60 30.88 -21.84 8.82
N ALA A 61 31.71 -21.25 7.96
CA ALA A 61 31.37 -20.03 7.23
C ALA A 61 30.21 -20.27 6.24
N ALA A 62 30.22 -21.41 5.53
CA ALA A 62 29.14 -21.77 4.62
C ALA A 62 27.80 -21.95 5.34
N ILE A 63 27.77 -22.64 6.49
CA ILE A 63 26.56 -22.81 7.30
C ILE A 63 26.05 -21.45 7.82
N ALA A 64 26.95 -20.57 8.26
CA ALA A 64 26.56 -19.23 8.70
C ALA A 64 25.90 -18.41 7.58
N ALA A 65 26.44 -18.49 6.35
CA ALA A 65 25.85 -17.85 5.17
C ALA A 65 24.46 -18.41 4.85
N LEU A 66 24.29 -19.74 4.87
CA LEU A 66 22.99 -20.38 4.66
C LEU A 66 21.94 -19.99 5.71
N LYS A 67 22.35 -19.81 6.98
CA LYS A 67 21.46 -19.31 8.04
C LYS A 67 21.02 -17.87 7.77
N ARG A 68 21.93 -16.99 7.33
CA ARG A 68 21.60 -15.60 6.94
C ARG A 68 20.67 -15.58 5.72
N LYS A 69 20.97 -16.35 4.67
CA LYS A 69 20.09 -16.57 3.52
C LYS A 69 18.67 -16.90 3.96
N LYS A 70 18.50 -17.94 4.80
CA LYS A 70 17.18 -18.36 5.27
C LYS A 70 16.41 -17.27 6.03
N ARG A 71 17.12 -16.42 6.77
CA ARG A 71 16.52 -15.26 7.45
C ARG A 71 16.06 -14.20 6.44
N TYR A 72 16.84 -13.93 5.40
CA TYR A 72 16.45 -12.99 4.35
C TYR A 72 15.27 -13.52 3.52
N GLU A 73 15.23 -14.82 3.20
CA GLU A 73 14.07 -15.44 2.54
C GLU A 73 12.79 -15.28 3.35
N LYS A 74 12.85 -15.48 4.68
CA LYS A 74 11.69 -15.25 5.54
C LYS A 74 11.22 -13.79 5.51
N GLN A 75 12.16 -12.84 5.47
CA GLN A 75 11.82 -11.42 5.35
C GLN A 75 11.22 -11.12 3.98
N LEU A 76 11.74 -11.72 2.91
CA LEU A 76 11.24 -11.55 1.56
C LEU A 76 9.78 -11.98 1.46
N THR A 77 9.44 -13.19 1.93
CA THR A 77 8.06 -13.69 1.95
C THR A 77 7.10 -12.79 2.74
N GLN A 78 7.57 -12.15 3.82
CA GLN A 78 6.76 -11.18 4.57
C GLN A 78 6.52 -9.89 3.79
N ILE A 79 7.54 -9.40 3.07
CA ILE A 79 7.43 -8.23 2.20
C ILE A 79 6.48 -8.53 1.05
N ASP A 80 6.59 -9.70 0.42
CA ASP A 80 5.70 -10.12 -0.67
C ASP A 80 4.23 -10.13 -0.23
N GLY A 81 3.93 -10.74 0.92
CA GLY A 81 2.57 -10.75 1.45
C GLY A 81 2.05 -9.36 1.81
N THR A 82 2.92 -8.48 2.31
CA THR A 82 2.55 -7.09 2.61
C THR A 82 2.28 -6.29 1.32
N LEU A 83 3.11 -6.50 0.31
CA LEU A 83 2.99 -5.87 -1.00
C LEU A 83 1.65 -6.23 -1.65
N THR A 84 1.31 -7.52 -1.73
CA THR A 84 0.00 -7.97 -2.26
C THR A 84 -1.18 -7.34 -1.53
N GLN A 85 -1.08 -7.19 -0.20
CA GLN A 85 -2.13 -6.55 0.58
C GLN A 85 -2.27 -5.05 0.27
N ILE A 86 -1.16 -4.33 0.05
CA ILE A 86 -1.17 -2.91 -0.33
C ILE A 86 -1.69 -2.71 -1.75
N GLU A 87 -1.26 -3.55 -2.69
CA GLU A 87 -1.74 -3.54 -4.08
C GLU A 87 -3.26 -3.73 -4.12
N ALA A 88 -3.78 -4.74 -3.41
CA ALA A 88 -5.22 -4.99 -3.31
C ALA A 88 -5.98 -3.81 -2.69
N GLN A 89 -5.43 -3.16 -1.65
CA GLN A 89 -6.05 -1.99 -1.04
C GLN A 89 -6.05 -0.77 -1.97
N ARG A 90 -4.96 -0.54 -2.71
CA ARG A 90 -4.85 0.52 -3.71
C ARG A 90 -5.90 0.32 -4.80
N GLU A 91 -5.97 -0.88 -5.38
CA GLU A 91 -6.93 -1.22 -6.43
C GLU A 91 -8.38 -1.05 -5.96
N ALA A 92 -8.69 -1.49 -4.73
CA ALA A 92 -10.01 -1.31 -4.16
C ALA A 92 -10.38 0.19 -4.01
N LEU A 93 -9.44 1.03 -3.57
CA LEU A 93 -9.67 2.48 -3.45
C LEU A 93 -9.79 3.17 -4.81
N GLU A 94 -8.96 2.79 -5.78
CA GLU A 94 -9.04 3.30 -7.14
C GLU A 94 -10.39 2.93 -7.79
N GLY A 95 -10.81 1.67 -7.67
CA GLY A 95 -12.12 1.21 -8.14
C GLY A 95 -13.28 1.93 -7.45
N ALA A 96 -13.22 2.10 -6.13
CA ALA A 96 -14.23 2.86 -5.38
C ALA A 96 -14.31 4.33 -5.83
N ASN A 97 -13.17 4.97 -6.10
CA ASN A 97 -13.11 6.34 -6.59
C ASN A 97 -13.72 6.48 -7.99
N THR A 98 -13.39 5.57 -8.91
CA THR A 98 -13.98 5.55 -10.26
C THR A 98 -15.49 5.29 -10.20
N ASN A 99 -15.93 4.34 -9.38
CA ASN A 99 -17.36 4.06 -9.21
C ASN A 99 -18.12 5.27 -8.66
N ALA A 100 -17.55 5.98 -7.69
CA ALA A 100 -18.14 7.21 -7.17
C ALA A 100 -18.27 8.30 -8.24
N GLN A 101 -17.23 8.47 -9.08
CA GLN A 101 -17.28 9.41 -10.21
C GLN A 101 -18.37 9.03 -11.23
N VAL A 102 -18.47 7.75 -11.61
CA VAL A 102 -19.51 7.27 -12.53
C VAL A 102 -20.90 7.56 -11.97
N LEU A 103 -21.14 7.25 -10.69
CA LEU A 103 -22.43 7.50 -10.05
C LEU A 103 -22.78 8.99 -10.01
N ASN A 104 -21.80 9.87 -9.77
CA ASN A 104 -22.00 11.31 -9.81
C ASN A 104 -22.39 11.78 -11.22
N THR A 105 -21.67 11.34 -12.26
CA THR A 105 -22.00 11.66 -13.67
C THR A 105 -23.39 11.16 -14.05
N MET A 106 -23.76 9.94 -13.64
CA MET A 106 -25.09 9.40 -13.88
C MET A 106 -26.18 10.22 -13.19
N LYS A 107 -25.93 10.69 -11.97
CA LYS A 107 -26.86 11.56 -11.22
C LYS A 107 -27.05 12.91 -11.92
N GLU A 108 -25.97 13.53 -12.39
CA GLU A 108 -26.02 14.78 -13.15
C GLU A 108 -26.80 14.62 -14.45
N ALA A 109 -26.53 13.55 -15.22
CA ALA A 109 -27.26 13.23 -16.43
C ALA A 109 -28.76 13.00 -16.16
N ALA A 110 -29.10 12.26 -15.09
CA ALA A 110 -30.48 12.04 -14.68
C ALA A 110 -31.20 13.35 -14.30
N ASN A 111 -30.50 14.28 -13.65
CA ASN A 111 -31.05 15.60 -13.33
C ASN A 111 -31.28 16.45 -14.59
N ALA A 112 -30.33 16.43 -15.54
CA ALA A 112 -30.48 17.13 -16.82
C ALA A 112 -31.68 16.59 -17.62
N MET A 113 -31.84 15.26 -17.68
CA MET A 113 -33.01 14.63 -18.32
C MET A 113 -34.34 15.05 -17.66
N LYS A 114 -34.38 15.13 -16.32
CA LYS A 114 -35.58 15.58 -15.59
C LYS A 114 -35.93 17.04 -15.89
N LEU A 115 -34.94 17.92 -16.04
CA LEU A 115 -35.17 19.32 -16.38
C LEU A 115 -35.70 19.44 -17.82
N ALA A 116 -35.04 18.79 -18.78
CA ALA A 116 -35.49 18.79 -20.17
C ALA A 116 -36.92 18.23 -20.34
N HIS A 117 -37.33 17.29 -19.49
CA HIS A 117 -38.70 16.74 -19.51
C HIS A 117 -39.74 17.63 -18.79
N LYS A 118 -39.32 18.56 -17.93
CA LYS A 118 -40.20 19.57 -17.32
C LYS A 118 -40.42 20.78 -18.23
N ASP A 119 -39.47 21.04 -19.13
CA ASP A 119 -39.52 22.13 -20.11
C ASP A 119 -40.28 21.74 -21.40
N MET A 120 -40.82 20.51 -21.46
CA MET A 120 -41.81 20.03 -22.44
C MET A 120 -43.21 20.02 -21.83
#